data_AF-P97228-F1
#
_entry.id   AF-P97228-F1
#
_cell.length_a   1.000
_cell.length_b   1.000
_cell.length_c   1.000
_cell.angle_alpha   90.00
_cell.angle_beta   90.00
_cell.angle_gamma   90.00
#
_symmetry.space_group_name_H-M   'P 1'
#
loop_
_entity.id
_entity.type
_entity.pdbx_description
1 polymer ?
#
loop_
_entity_poly.entity_id
_entity_poly.type
_entity_poly.pdbx_seq_one_letter_code
_entity_poly.pdbx_strand_id
1 'polypeptide(L)'
;EPAINELIAGTLDLSDFDVVQAYDTQGAYVAVVDEKPDLILLDWMMPHGESGIDFARRLKKNPATADIPIIMLTAKGEEDNKVYGLDAGV
;
A
#
# COMPACT_ATOMS: atom_id res chain seq x y z
N GLU A 1 -0.63 -11.41 0.35
CA GLU A 1 -0.84 -12.77 -0.22
C GLU A 1 -0.61 -12.75 -1.74
N PRO A 2 0.18 -13.65 -2.35
CA PRO A 2 0.50 -13.59 -3.78
C PRO A 2 -0.71 -13.69 -4.71
N ALA A 3 -1.64 -14.60 -4.43
CA ALA A 3 -2.83 -14.81 -5.27
C ALA A 3 -3.75 -13.58 -5.34
N ILE A 4 -3.93 -12.86 -4.22
CA ILE A 4 -4.69 -11.60 -4.18
C ILE A 4 -3.98 -10.53 -5.01
N ASN A 5 -2.66 -10.45 -4.92
CA ASN A 5 -1.88 -9.46 -5.67
C ASN A 5 -1.99 -9.71 -7.19
N GLU A 6 -1.87 -10.96 -7.63
CA GLU A 6 -2.05 -11.34 -9.04
C GLU A 6 -3.47 -11.06 -9.55
N LEU A 7 -4.50 -11.36 -8.75
CA LEU A 7 -5.88 -11.07 -9.13
C LEU A 7 -6.13 -9.56 -9.32
N ILE A 8 -5.66 -8.75 -8.37
CA ILE A 8 -5.80 -7.28 -8.43
C ILE A 8 -5.01 -6.73 -9.62
N ALA A 9 -3.76 -7.16 -9.77
CA ALA A 9 -2.91 -6.71 -10.87
C ALA A 9 -3.52 -7.04 -12.23
N GLY A 10 -3.98 -8.28 -12.44
CA GLY A 10 -4.64 -8.66 -13.70
C GLY A 10 -5.93 -7.90 -13.97
N THR A 11 -6.70 -7.55 -12.93
CA THR A 11 -7.93 -6.77 -13.10
C THR A 11 -7.64 -5.31 -13.50
N LEU A 12 -6.60 -4.72 -12.91
CA LEU A 12 -6.18 -3.36 -13.21
C LEU A 12 -5.51 -3.25 -14.59
N ASP A 13 -4.68 -4.24 -14.95
CA ASP A 13 -4.07 -4.35 -16.28
C ASP A 13 -5.14 -4.45 -17.38
N LEU A 14 -6.20 -5.25 -17.16
CA LEU A 14 -7.37 -5.31 -18.05
C LEU A 14 -8.16 -4.00 -18.13
N SER A 15 -7.95 -3.08 -17.19
CA SER A 15 -8.58 -1.76 -17.15
C SER A 15 -7.65 -0.64 -17.64
N ASP A 16 -6.58 -1.00 -18.36
CA ASP A 16 -5.58 -0.09 -18.95
C ASP A 16 -4.76 0.70 -17.90
N PHE A 17 -4.54 0.14 -16.70
CA PHE A 17 -3.60 0.69 -15.72
C PHE A 17 -2.23 0.02 -15.84
N ASP A 18 -1.16 0.82 -15.73
CA ASP A 18 0.20 0.31 -15.56
C ASP A 18 0.40 -0.17 -14.11
N VAL A 19 0.60 -1.47 -13.92
CA VAL A 19 0.70 -2.07 -12.58
C VAL A 19 2.12 -2.51 -12.27
N VAL A 20 2.64 -2.05 -11.14
CA VAL A 20 3.89 -2.54 -10.54
C VAL A 20 3.56 -3.28 -9.25
N GLN A 21 3.99 -4.54 -9.18
CA GLN A 21 3.73 -5.40 -8.02
C GLN A 21 4.93 -5.44 -7.08
N ALA A 22 4.67 -5.39 -5.78
CA ALA A 22 5.66 -5.61 -4.74
C ALA A 22 5.10 -6.53 -3.65
N TYR A 23 5.95 -7.38 -3.09
CA TYR A 23 5.56 -8.43 -2.14
C TYR A 23 6.10 -8.22 -0.72
N ASP A 24 6.94 -7.20 -0.54
CA ASP A 24 7.50 -6.77 0.74
C ASP A 24 7.73 -5.25 0.75
N THR A 25 7.94 -4.68 1.93
CA THR A 25 8.10 -3.21 2.07
C THR A 25 9.41 -2.66 1.51
N GLN A 26 10.42 -3.50 1.31
CA GLN A 26 11.70 -3.07 0.76
C GLN A 26 11.59 -2.90 -0.76
N GLY A 27 11.09 -3.93 -1.44
CA GLY A 27 10.79 -3.90 -2.87
C GLY A 27 9.73 -2.85 -3.20
N ALA A 28 8.70 -2.72 -2.37
CA ALA A 28 7.69 -1.68 -2.54
C ALA A 28 8.28 -0.27 -2.44
N TYR A 29 9.18 -0.03 -1.49
CA TYR A 29 9.82 1.28 -1.37
C TYR A 29 10.66 1.64 -2.60
N VAL A 30 11.44 0.69 -3.12
CA VAL A 30 12.23 0.89 -4.34
C VAL A 30 11.31 1.19 -5.51
N ALA A 31 10.28 0.37 -5.73
CA ALA A 31 9.31 0.57 -6.80
C ALA A 31 8.62 1.94 -6.72
N VAL A 32 8.19 2.37 -5.53
CA VAL A 32 7.53 3.68 -5.36
C VAL A 32 8.46 4.85 -5.68
N VAL A 33 9.74 4.75 -5.32
CA VAL A 33 10.72 5.82 -5.57
C VAL A 33 11.11 5.89 -7.05
N ASP A 34 11.29 4.73 -7.68
CA ASP A 34 11.76 4.64 -9.07
C ASP A 34 10.63 4.91 -10.06
N GLU A 35 9.45 4.32 -9.83
CA GLU A 35 8.31 4.38 -10.77
C GLU A 35 7.37 5.56 -10.50
N LYS A 36 7.35 6.09 -9.26
CA LYS A 36 6.48 7.20 -8.83
C LYS A 36 5.01 7.02 -9.24
N PRO A 37 4.34 5.98 -8.73
CA PRO A 37 2.99 5.64 -9.13
C PRO A 37 1.98 6.73 -8.73
N ASP A 38 0.89 6.83 -9.49
CA ASP A 38 -0.23 7.74 -9.20
C ASP A 38 -1.09 7.27 -8.02
N LEU A 39 -0.99 5.99 -7.63
CA LEU A 39 -1.78 5.37 -6.56
C LEU A 39 -1.06 4.14 -6.01
N ILE A 40 -1.17 3.91 -4.70
CA ILE A 40 -0.70 2.69 -4.06
C ILE A 40 -1.89 1.93 -3.47
N LEU A 41 -2.04 0.65 -3.85
CA LEU A 41 -2.87 -0.30 -3.13
C LEU A 41 -2.00 -1.05 -2.13
N LEU A 42 -2.33 -0.95 -0.84
CA LEU A 42 -1.49 -1.45 0.22
C LEU A 42 -2.23 -2.42 1.14
N ASP A 43 -1.72 -3.64 1.26
CA ASP A 43 -2.23 -4.61 2.21
C ASP A 43 -1.92 -4.15 3.65
N TRP A 44 -2.95 -4.19 4.51
CA TRP A 44 -2.75 -3.95 5.94
C TRP A 44 -1.84 -5.01 6.56
N MET A 45 -2.10 -6.28 6.24
CA MET A 45 -1.45 -7.44 6.86
C MET A 45 -0.38 -8.00 5.94
N MET A 46 0.83 -7.45 6.05
CA MET A 46 1.99 -8.06 5.42
C MET A 46 2.60 -9.12 6.37
N PRO A 47 2.76 -10.38 5.91
CA PRO A 47 3.41 -11.41 6.71
C PRO A 47 4.90 -11.10 6.83
N HIS A 48 5.41 -11.06 8.05
CA HIS A 48 6.82 -10.84 8.40
C HIS A 48 7.38 -9.48 7.93
N GLY A 49 7.47 -8.51 8.84
CA GLY A 49 8.13 -7.24 8.59
C GLY A 49 7.37 -6.02 9.13
N GLU A 50 7.59 -4.88 8.48
CA GLU A 50 6.88 -3.63 8.74
C GLU A 50 5.40 -3.77 8.33
N SER A 51 4.48 -3.25 9.16
CA SER A 51 3.04 -3.30 8.85
C SER A 51 2.69 -2.38 7.68
N GLY A 52 1.56 -2.62 7.01
CA GLY A 52 1.08 -1.72 5.94
C GLY A 52 0.90 -0.28 6.43
N ILE A 53 0.43 -0.08 7.66
CA ILE A 53 0.30 1.29 8.21
C ILE A 53 1.66 1.95 8.38
N ASP A 54 2.63 1.24 8.96
CA ASP A 54 3.93 1.82 9.25
C ASP A 54 4.67 2.15 7.96
N PHE A 55 4.53 1.29 6.95
CA PHE A 55 5.00 1.57 5.59
C PHE A 55 4.32 2.79 4.98
N ALA A 56 2.99 2.91 5.07
CA ALA A 56 2.26 4.09 4.60
C ALA A 56 2.73 5.37 5.31
N ARG A 57 2.89 5.32 6.63
CA ARG A 57 3.43 6.45 7.43
C ARG A 57 4.84 6.83 6.98
N ARG A 58 5.69 5.85 6.67
CA ARG A 58 7.04 6.08 6.15
C ARG A 58 7.01 6.80 4.80
N LEU A 59 6.14 6.37 3.88
CA LEU A 59 5.94 7.03 2.59
C LEU A 59 5.41 8.45 2.76
N LYS A 60 4.45 8.67 3.67
CA LYS A 60 3.89 10.00 3.94
C LYS A 60 4.88 10.98 4.59
N LYS A 61 5.91 10.49 5.28
CA LYS A 61 6.98 11.32 5.86
C LYS A 61 8.05 11.72 4.84
N ASN A 62 8.17 11.02 3.72
CA ASN A 62 9.14 11.36 2.69
C ASN A 62 8.50 12.33 1.66
N PRO A 63 9.01 13.56 1.50
CA PRO A 63 8.46 14.53 0.55
C PRO A 63 8.36 14.03 -0.89
N ALA A 64 9.22 13.09 -1.29
CA ALA A 64 9.20 12.53 -2.65
C ALA A 64 8.00 11.60 -2.90
N THR A 65 7.38 11.07 -1.84
CA THR A 65 6.29 10.07 -1.92
C THR A 65 5.04 10.49 -1.15
N ALA A 66 5.09 11.64 -0.46
CA ALA A 66 4.03 12.08 0.46
C ALA A 66 2.70 12.36 -0.24
N ASP A 67 2.75 12.84 -1.49
CA ASP A 67 1.55 13.20 -2.24
C ASP A 67 0.86 12.00 -2.90
N ILE A 68 1.52 10.84 -2.97
CA ILE A 68 0.96 9.64 -3.60
C ILE A 68 -0.20 9.10 -2.75
N PRO A 69 -1.44 9.01 -3.28
CA PRO A 69 -2.57 8.49 -2.54
C PRO A 69 -2.38 6.99 -2.24
N ILE A 70 -2.83 6.56 -1.05
CA ILE A 70 -2.72 5.17 -0.58
C ILE A 70 -4.13 4.68 -0.24
N ILE A 71 -4.56 3.59 -0.86
CA ILE A 71 -5.78 2.86 -0.50
C ILE A 71 -5.36 1.60 0.25
N MET A 72 -5.83 1.49 1.49
CA MET A 72 -5.59 0.31 2.32
C MET A 72 -6.55 -0.81 1.91
N LEU A 73 -5.99 -1.99 1.65
CA LEU A 73 -6.76 -3.22 1.52
C LEU A 73 -6.97 -3.79 2.92
N THR A 74 -8.22 -3.78 3.39
CA THR A 74 -8.60 -4.29 4.71
C THR A 74 -9.51 -5.51 4.58
N ALA A 75 -9.34 -6.48 5.48
CA ALA A 75 -10.34 -7.51 5.68
C ALA A 75 -11.42 -6.95 6.63
N LYS A 76 -12.68 -7.05 6.21
CA LYS A 76 -13.91 -6.53 6.87
C LYS A 76 -14.04 -6.80 8.40
N GLY A 77 -13.31 -7.78 8.95
CA GLY A 77 -13.36 -8.12 10.38
C GLY A 77 -12.42 -7.33 11.29
N GLU A 78 -11.55 -6.48 10.75
CA GLU A 78 -10.54 -5.74 11.52
C GLU A 78 -10.83 -4.24 11.70
N GLU A 79 -11.87 -3.71 11.05
CA GLU A 79 -12.27 -2.29 11.14
C GLU A 79 -12.58 -1.88 12.59
N ASP A 80 -13.19 -2.78 13.38
CA ASP A 80 -13.57 -2.50 14.77
C ASP A 80 -12.38 -2.35 15.74
N ASN A 81 -11.18 -2.82 15.39
CA ASN A 81 -10.00 -2.73 16.27
C ASN A 81 -9.12 -1.48 16.02
N LYS A 82 -9.44 -0.64 15.03
CA LYS A 82 -8.51 0.38 14.51
C LYS A 82 -9.13 1.79 14.42
N VAL A 83 -9.83 2.20 15.48
CA VAL A 83 -10.12 3.63 15.76
C VAL A 83 -8.82 4.47 15.94
N TYR A 84 -7.63 3.86 15.93
CA TYR A 84 -6.33 4.51 16.13
C TYR A 84 -5.72 5.26 14.92
N GLY A 85 -6.45 5.44 13.82
CA GLY A 85 -5.94 6.10 12.61
C GLY A 85 -6.14 7.62 12.53
N LEU A 86 -7.01 8.19 13.37
CA LEU A 86 -7.41 9.59 13.29
C LEU A 86 -6.62 10.55 14.20
N ASP A 87 -5.69 10.04 15.03
CA ASP A 87 -4.89 10.83 15.98
C ASP A 87 -3.43 11.06 15.53
N ALA A 88 -3.09 10.73 14.28
CA ALA A 88 -1.74 10.90 13.74
C ALA A 88 -1.45 12.26 13.08
N GLY A 89 -2.29 13.27 13.36
CA GLY A 89 -1.99 14.68 13.08
C GLY A 89 -2.47 15.17 11.71
N VAL A 90 -3.57 15.94 11.74
CA VAL A 90 -3.71 17.12 10.87
C VAL A 90 -2.69 18.16 11.34
#